data_AF-A0A951P228-F1
#
_entry.id   AF-A0A951P228-F1
#
_cell.length_a   1.000
_cell.length_b   1.000
_cell.length_c   1.000
_cell.angle_alpha   90.00
_cell.angle_beta   90.00
_cell.angle_gamma   90.00
#
_symmetry.space_group_name_H-M   'P 1'
#
loop_
_entity.id
_entity.type
_entity.pdbx_description
1 polymer ?
#
loop_
_entity_poly.entity_id
_entity_poly.type
_entity_poly.pdbx_seq_one_letter_code
_entity_poly.pdbx_strand_id
1 'polypeptide(L)'
;MTKKKRRQLSEVDINTAMIIAIYVRNEMEDFHCEHLSDAQMKELNPIIRNAIATALYGIRNYTTDEACRKLMNFQEMFIPKYWEQPQLTESFHKFVKYLESEEAKEAESGE
;
A
#
# COMPACT_ATOMS: atom_id res chain seq x y z
N MET A 1 23.98 6.97 29.02
CA MET A 1 23.29 7.20 27.73
C MET A 1 22.84 5.85 27.18
N THR A 2 21.55 5.53 27.28
CA THR A 2 20.98 4.29 26.72
C THR A 2 21.08 4.35 25.20
N LYS A 3 21.71 3.36 24.57
CA LYS A 3 21.74 3.22 23.10
C LYS A 3 20.29 3.18 22.62
N LYS A 4 19.81 4.23 21.94
CA LYS A 4 18.50 4.20 21.28
C LYS A 4 18.50 3.02 20.33
N LYS A 5 17.60 2.06 20.56
CA LYS A 5 17.40 0.93 19.66
C LYS A 5 17.14 1.49 18.26
N ARG A 6 17.94 1.07 17.27
CA ARG A 6 17.77 1.52 15.89
C ARG A 6 16.38 1.10 15.42
N ARG A 7 15.59 2.04 14.88
CA ARG A 7 14.31 1.73 14.26
C ARG A 7 14.57 0.79 13.08
N GLN A 8 13.90 -0.35 13.08
CA GLN A 8 14.04 -1.41 12.08
C GLN A 8 12.65 -1.90 11.72
N LEU A 9 12.45 -2.17 10.44
CA LEU A 9 11.23 -2.81 9.94
C LEU A 9 11.24 -4.28 10.36
N SER A 10 10.08 -4.77 10.78
CA SER A 10 9.87 -6.22 10.90
C SER A 10 9.73 -6.85 9.51
N GLU A 11 9.91 -8.16 9.41
CA GLU A 11 9.64 -8.90 8.18
C GLU A 11 8.19 -8.70 7.69
N VAL A 12 7.24 -8.65 8.62
CA VAL A 12 5.84 -8.35 8.32
C VAL A 12 5.70 -6.96 7.70
N ASP A 13 6.36 -5.93 8.23
CA ASP A 13 6.31 -4.57 7.65
C ASP A 13 6.85 -4.56 6.22
N ILE A 14 7.97 -5.27 5.98
CA ILE A 14 8.59 -5.36 4.66
C ILE A 14 7.63 -6.04 3.68
N ASN A 15 7.08 -7.20 4.04
CA ASN A 15 6.19 -7.95 3.16
C ASN A 15 4.89 -7.19 2.88
N THR A 16 4.28 -6.59 3.90
CA THR A 16 3.09 -5.75 3.71
C THR A 16 3.39 -4.55 2.81
N ALA A 17 4.52 -3.86 2.99
CA ALA A 17 4.89 -2.73 2.14
C ALA A 17 5.09 -3.15 0.68
N MET A 18 5.72 -4.31 0.46
CA MET A 18 5.93 -4.85 -0.90
C MET A 18 4.61 -5.20 -1.58
N ILE A 19 3.66 -5.81 -0.87
CA ILE A 19 2.32 -6.14 -1.38
C ILE A 19 1.56 -4.87 -1.76
N ILE A 20 1.53 -3.87 -0.88
CA ILE A 20 0.84 -2.61 -1.19
C ILE A 20 1.53 -1.90 -2.37
N ALA A 21 2.87 -1.90 -2.43
CA ALA A 21 3.60 -1.23 -3.49
C ALA A 21 3.35 -1.84 -4.87
N ILE A 22 3.30 -3.18 -4.99
CA ILE A 22 2.96 -3.81 -6.27
C ILE A 22 1.51 -3.54 -6.65
N TYR A 23 0.60 -3.49 -5.69
CA TYR A 23 -0.80 -3.13 -5.93
C TYR A 23 -0.93 -1.71 -6.49
N VAL A 24 -0.26 -0.73 -5.84
CA VAL A 24 -0.21 0.67 -6.31
C VAL A 24 0.39 0.75 -7.71
N ARG A 25 1.51 0.06 -7.97
CA ARG A 25 2.13 0.05 -9.30
C ARG A 25 1.16 -0.48 -10.37
N ASN A 26 0.45 -1.58 -10.08
CA ASN A 26 -0.48 -2.17 -11.03
C ASN A 26 -1.67 -1.25 -11.35
N GLU A 27 -2.23 -0.57 -10.33
CA GLU A 27 -3.30 0.41 -10.52
C GLU A 27 -2.82 1.69 -11.22
N MET A 28 -1.50 1.92 -11.25
CA MET A 28 -0.87 2.99 -12.03
C MET A 28 -0.49 2.55 -13.44
N GLU A 29 -0.74 1.31 -13.89
CA GLU A 29 -0.16 0.79 -15.14
C GLU A 29 -0.64 1.56 -16.38
N ASP A 30 -1.94 1.90 -16.48
CA ASP A 30 -2.45 2.68 -17.61
C ASP A 30 -1.78 4.07 -17.65
N PHE A 31 -1.70 4.74 -16.50
CA PHE A 31 -1.02 6.03 -16.37
C PHE A 31 0.48 5.91 -16.70
N HIS A 32 1.12 4.83 -16.27
CA HIS A 32 2.51 4.53 -16.57
C HIS A 32 2.69 4.40 -18.08
N CYS A 33 1.92 3.56 -18.76
CA CYS A 33 2.04 3.35 -20.21
C CYS A 33 1.87 4.65 -21.01
N GLU A 34 1.01 5.56 -20.56
CA GLU A 34 0.75 6.81 -21.25
C GLU A 34 1.75 7.93 -20.94
N HIS A 35 2.35 7.94 -19.75
CA HIS A 35 3.05 9.13 -19.24
C HIS A 35 4.46 8.89 -18.70
N LEU A 36 4.85 7.65 -18.40
CA LEU A 36 6.13 7.32 -17.79
C LEU A 36 6.87 6.28 -18.61
N SER A 37 8.18 6.43 -18.73
CA SER A 37 9.03 5.37 -19.28
C SER A 37 9.31 4.29 -18.23
N ASP A 38 9.67 3.08 -18.68
CA ASP A 38 10.12 1.99 -17.80
C ASP A 38 11.28 2.42 -16.89
N ALA A 39 12.18 3.27 -17.39
CA ALA A 39 13.30 3.80 -16.61
C ALA A 39 12.81 4.68 -15.45
N GLN A 40 11.84 5.56 -15.71
CA GLN A 40 11.21 6.40 -14.68
C GLN A 40 10.44 5.55 -13.67
N MET A 41 9.70 4.53 -14.12
CA MET A 41 9.02 3.63 -13.18
C MET A 41 9.99 2.81 -12.34
N LYS A 42 11.13 2.41 -12.89
CA LYS A 42 12.18 1.73 -12.12
C LYS A 42 12.71 2.61 -10.99
N GLU A 43 12.80 3.91 -11.18
CA GLU A 43 13.17 4.88 -10.14
C GLU A 43 12.04 5.14 -9.15
N LEU A 44 10.79 5.20 -9.63
CA LEU A 44 9.61 5.51 -8.81
C LEU A 44 9.24 4.35 -7.87
N ASN A 45 9.38 3.10 -8.32
CA ASN A 45 9.03 1.90 -7.53
C ASN A 45 9.72 1.85 -6.15
N PRO A 46 11.05 2.11 -6.01
CA PRO A 46 11.72 2.28 -4.72
C PRO A 46 11.14 3.38 -3.84
N ILE A 47 10.80 4.53 -4.43
CA ILE A 47 10.25 5.67 -3.69
C ILE A 47 8.91 5.30 -3.09
N ILE A 48 8.01 4.73 -3.90
CA ILE A 48 6.68 4.29 -3.46
C ILE A 48 6.80 3.24 -2.34
N ARG A 49 7.55 2.15 -2.53
CA ARG A 49 7.63 1.08 -1.52
C ARG A 49 8.26 1.54 -0.20
N ASN A 50 9.27 2.42 -0.25
CA ASN A 50 9.91 2.95 0.95
C ASN A 50 8.99 3.94 1.69
N ALA A 51 8.22 4.75 0.96
CA ALA A 51 7.22 5.64 1.55
C ALA A 51 6.11 4.83 2.25
N ILE A 52 5.59 3.79 1.60
CA ILE A 52 4.60 2.87 2.19
C ILE A 52 5.17 2.21 3.46
N ALA A 53 6.39 1.64 3.39
CA ALA A 53 7.01 1.00 4.54
C ALA A 53 7.18 1.99 5.73
N THR A 54 7.54 3.24 5.43
CA THR A 54 7.68 4.29 6.44
C THR A 54 6.34 4.65 7.08
N ALA A 55 5.28 4.79 6.28
CA ALA A 55 3.94 5.07 6.77
C ALA A 55 3.41 3.91 7.64
N LEU A 56 3.56 2.66 7.19
CA LEU A 56 3.17 1.47 7.96
C LEU A 56 3.89 1.40 9.31
N TYR A 57 5.21 1.61 9.31
CA TYR A 57 5.99 1.66 10.55
C TYR A 57 5.49 2.76 11.48
N GLY A 58 5.25 3.96 10.94
CA GLY A 58 4.74 5.11 11.68
C GLY A 58 3.38 4.84 12.33
N ILE A 59 2.44 4.27 11.57
CA ILE A 59 1.08 3.92 12.04
C ILE A 59 1.14 2.84 13.12
N ARG A 60 1.88 1.76 12.91
CA ARG A 60 1.99 0.65 13.88
C ARG A 60 2.61 1.08 15.22
N ASN A 61 3.50 2.07 15.19
CA ASN A 61 4.16 2.60 16.38
C ASN A 61 3.58 3.94 16.84
N TYR A 62 2.41 4.35 16.31
CA TYR A 62 1.82 5.66 16.57
C TYR A 62 1.55 5.91 18.07
N THR A 63 1.07 4.89 18.78
CA THR A 63 0.75 4.99 20.20
C THR A 63 1.98 4.82 21.11
N THR A 64 3.05 4.21 20.62
CA THR A 64 4.21 3.78 21.44
C THR A 64 5.50 4.57 21.18
N ASP A 65 5.65 5.23 20.04
CA ASP A 65 6.80 6.08 19.68
C ASP A 65 6.33 7.52 19.40
N GLU A 66 6.76 8.47 20.23
CA GLU A 66 6.44 9.90 20.08
C GLU A 66 6.88 10.47 18.73
N ALA A 67 8.03 10.03 18.19
CA ALA A 67 8.49 10.53 16.90
C ALA A 67 7.57 10.03 15.76
N CYS A 68 7.11 8.79 15.84
CA CYS A 68 6.14 8.25 14.88
C CYS A 68 4.82 9.02 14.97
N ARG A 69 4.32 9.28 16.18
CA ARG A 69 3.11 10.09 16.38
C ARG A 69 3.23 11.49 15.76
N LYS A 70 4.30 12.21 16.08
CA LYS A 70 4.54 13.56 15.54
C LYS A 70 4.64 13.56 14.01
N LEU A 71 5.32 12.56 13.44
CA LEU A 71 5.45 12.43 12.00
C LEU A 71 4.08 12.17 11.34
N MET A 72 3.27 11.25 11.87
CA MET A 72 1.96 10.92 11.29
C MET A 72 1.00 12.11 11.37
N ASN A 73 0.95 12.82 12.51
CA ASN A 73 0.14 14.04 12.64
C ASN A 73 0.58 15.12 11.65
N PHE A 74 1.89 15.26 11.44
CA PHE A 74 2.41 16.21 10.48
C PHE A 74 2.03 15.82 9.04
N GLN A 75 2.08 14.54 8.68
CA GLN A 75 1.65 14.05 7.36
C GLN A 75 0.15 14.26 7.12
N GLU A 76 -0.69 14.04 8.13
CA GLU A 76 -2.13 14.27 8.05
C GLU A 76 -2.47 15.72 7.64
N MET A 77 -1.68 16.69 8.12
CA MET A 77 -1.86 18.10 7.76
C MET A 77 -1.62 18.41 6.28
N PHE A 78 -0.91 17.53 5.55
CA PHE A 78 -0.66 17.70 4.11
C PHE A 78 -1.69 17.02 3.22
N ILE A 79 -2.67 16.31 3.77
CA ILE A 79 -3.74 15.72 2.97
C ILE A 79 -4.56 16.86 2.34
N PRO A 80 -4.56 17.01 1.00
CA PRO A 80 -5.28 18.09 0.37
C PRO A 80 -6.79 17.92 0.54
N LYS A 81 -7.49 19.02 0.88
CA LYS A 81 -8.95 18.98 1.11
C LYS A 81 -9.78 18.55 -0.09
N TYR A 82 -9.22 18.65 -1.30
CA TYR A 82 -9.88 18.25 -2.54
C TYR A 82 -9.71 16.76 -2.85
N TRP A 83 -8.93 16.00 -2.07
CA TRP A 83 -8.86 14.56 -2.24
C TRP A 83 -10.20 13.92 -1.87
N GLU A 84 -10.72 13.13 -2.79
CA GLU A 84 -11.88 12.30 -2.57
C GLU A 84 -11.54 11.16 -1.59
N GLN A 85 -12.57 10.58 -0.98
CA GLN A 85 -12.36 9.41 -0.12
C GLN A 85 -11.87 8.21 -0.95
N PRO A 86 -10.90 7.42 -0.45
CA PRO A 86 -10.45 6.25 -1.17
C PRO A 86 -11.57 5.20 -1.30
N GLN A 87 -11.60 4.53 -2.43
CA GLN A 87 -12.53 3.44 -2.73
C GLN A 87 -11.75 2.17 -3.06
N LEU A 88 -12.40 1.00 -2.95
CA LEU A 88 -11.84 -0.24 -3.46
C LEU A 88 -11.76 -0.17 -4.99
N THR A 89 -10.73 -0.79 -5.57
CA THR A 89 -10.49 -0.68 -7.01
C THR A 89 -11.46 -1.55 -7.80
N GLU A 90 -11.74 -1.16 -9.04
CA GLU A 90 -12.56 -1.95 -9.96
C GLU A 90 -11.94 -3.34 -10.20
N SER A 91 -10.60 -3.42 -10.22
CA SER A 91 -9.85 -4.68 -10.31
C SER A 91 -10.20 -5.63 -9.16
N PHE A 92 -10.30 -5.11 -7.93
CA PHE A 92 -10.71 -5.90 -6.77
C PHE A 92 -12.14 -6.42 -6.93
N HIS A 93 -13.09 -5.55 -7.31
CA HIS A 93 -14.49 -5.95 -7.49
C HIS A 93 -14.65 -7.04 -8.57
N LYS A 94 -13.94 -6.91 -9.69
CA LYS A 94 -13.92 -7.92 -10.76
C LYS A 94 -13.36 -9.25 -10.28
N PHE A 95 -12.26 -9.21 -9.53
CA PHE A 95 -11.62 -10.41 -9.01
C PHE A 95 -12.52 -11.16 -8.02
N VAL A 96 -13.15 -10.45 -7.08
CA VAL A 96 -14.09 -11.05 -6.11
C VAL A 96 -15.27 -11.69 -6.84
N LYS A 97 -15.89 -10.97 -7.78
CA LYS A 97 -17.01 -11.48 -8.56
C LYS A 97 -16.66 -12.74 -9.35
N TYR A 98 -15.43 -12.80 -9.89
CA TYR A 98 -14.93 -13.99 -10.57
C TYR A 98 -14.88 -15.18 -9.61
N LEU A 99 -14.26 -15.02 -8.44
CA LEU A 99 -14.15 -16.09 -7.44
C LEU A 99 -15.52 -16.61 -7.00
N GLU A 100 -16.45 -15.71 -6.68
CA GLU A 100 -17.82 -16.07 -6.29
C GLU A 100 -18.54 -16.86 -7.40
N SER A 101 -18.27 -16.54 -8.66
CA SER A 101 -18.86 -17.24 -9.81
C SER A 101 -18.27 -18.64 -10.03
N GLU A 102 -16.99 -18.85 -9.70
CA GLU A 102 -16.35 -20.15 -9.81
C GLU A 102 -16.81 -21.07 -8.67
N GLU A 103 -16.88 -20.54 -7.44
CA GLU A 103 -17.42 -21.27 -6.29
C GLU A 103 -18.86 -21.75 -6.54
N ALA A 104 -19.70 -20.91 -7.15
CA ALA A 104 -21.07 -21.28 -7.52
C ALA A 104 -21.11 -22.42 -8.56
N LYS A 105 -20.24 -22.39 -9.58
CA LYS A 105 -20.16 -23.46 -10.59
C LYS A 105 -19.67 -24.77 -10.00
N GLU A 106 -18.67 -24.73 -9.12
CA GLU A 106 -18.15 -25.92 -8.44
C GLU A 106 -19.24 -26.58 -7.58
N ALA A 107 -20.03 -25.78 -6.85
CA ALA A 107 -21.16 -26.27 -6.06
C ALA A 107 -22.27 -26.92 -6.92
N GLU A 108 -22.57 -26.38 -8.10
CA GLU A 108 -23.56 -26.94 -9.05
C GLU A 108 -23.06 -28.20 -9.78
N SER A 109 -21.74 -28.39 -9.90
CA SER A 109 -21.12 -29.54 -10.59
C SER A 109 -20.81 -30.74 -9.68
N GLY A 110 -20.99 -30.58 -8.36
CA GLY A 110 -20.75 -31.59 -7.34
C GLY A 110 -21.98 -32.43 -6.93
N GLU A 111 -23.13 -32.23 -7.57
CA GLU A 111 -24.35 -33.06 -7.46
C GLU A 111 -24.48 -34.03 -8.66
#